data_AF-A0A402CX29-F1
#
_entry.id   AF-A0A402CX29-F1
#
_cell.length_a   1.000
_cell.length_b   1.000
_cell.length_c   1.000
_cell.angle_alpha   90.00
_cell.angle_beta   90.00
_cell.angle_gamma   90.00
#
_symmetry.space_group_name_H-M   'P 1'
#
loop_
_entity.id
_entity.type
_entity.pdbx_description
1 polymer ?
#
loop_
_entity_poly.entity_id
_entity_poly.type
_entity_poly.pdbx_seq_one_letter_code
_entity_poly.pdbx_strand_id
1 'polypeptide(L)'
;MWAAVAQLGLPTPNGVDGDIEAIAQILADSDGSLALSSGDPSAVNCKIFPGAVRFFDFEEACFRHALADATVLRFLSPTGAPPWRLPQEIALSMEMTYRTELALACALAQDDRRYEQGMAAAVAAWTIVRLARLPKMDVGPDRNIWLALPPDWSQPAPARSRKRQLVAILEVCVATTRRAAAFDAFAAWCERLADALRKRWPEGAGELPLYPAFLNEKSV
;
A
#
# COMPACT_ATOMS: atom_id res chain seq x y z
N MET A 1 13.90 9.06 10.61
CA MET A 1 12.43 9.18 10.52
C MET A 1 11.84 9.83 11.77
N TRP A 2 12.05 9.28 12.97
CA TRP A 2 11.52 9.81 14.24
C TRP A 2 11.87 11.26 14.56
N ALA A 3 13.14 11.64 14.35
CA ALA A 3 13.57 13.02 14.49
C ALA A 3 12.77 13.98 13.58
N ALA A 4 12.42 13.54 12.36
CA ALA A 4 11.66 14.37 11.43
C ALA A 4 10.19 14.53 11.84
N VAL A 5 9.57 13.48 12.39
CA VAL A 5 8.21 13.54 12.95
C VAL A 5 8.16 14.59 14.06
N ALA A 6 9.12 14.55 14.99
CA ALA A 6 9.22 15.53 16.07
C ALA A 6 9.47 16.95 15.56
N GLN A 7 10.40 17.13 14.61
CA GLN A 7 10.71 18.44 14.01
C GLN A 7 9.50 19.06 13.29
N LEU A 8 8.62 18.24 12.73
CA LEU A 8 7.40 18.69 12.06
C LEU A 8 6.24 18.94 13.03
N GLY A 9 6.44 18.76 14.34
CA GLY A 9 5.39 18.88 15.36
C GLY A 9 4.31 17.80 15.25
N LEU A 10 4.65 16.65 14.66
CA LEU A 10 3.74 15.53 14.47
C LEU A 10 3.86 14.54 15.66
N PRO A 11 2.82 13.72 15.92
CA PRO A 11 2.84 12.77 17.03
C PRO A 11 4.04 11.83 16.96
N THR A 12 4.91 11.90 17.97
CA THR A 12 6.05 10.99 18.06
C THR A 12 5.58 9.57 18.37
N PRO A 13 6.22 8.55 17.78
CA PRO A 13 5.93 7.18 18.17
C PRO A 13 6.31 6.95 19.63
N ASN A 14 5.50 6.15 20.34
CA ASN A 14 5.76 5.74 21.71
C ASN A 14 5.39 4.27 21.84
N GLY A 15 6.29 3.45 22.38
CA GLY A 15 6.07 2.02 22.59
C GLY A 15 5.95 1.18 21.31
N VAL A 16 6.39 1.68 20.16
CA VAL A 16 6.29 0.98 18.87
C VAL A 16 7.43 0.01 18.60
N ASP A 17 8.50 0.03 19.41
CA ASP A 17 9.74 -0.68 19.09
C ASP A 17 9.52 -2.19 19.00
N GLY A 18 8.74 -2.77 19.92
CA GLY A 18 8.38 -4.19 19.88
C GLY A 18 7.57 -4.58 18.65
N ASP A 19 6.66 -3.70 18.19
CA ASP A 19 5.91 -3.92 16.96
C ASP A 19 6.81 -3.87 15.73
N ILE A 20 7.75 -2.93 15.69
CA ILE A 20 8.72 -2.79 14.59
C ILE A 20 9.64 -4.01 14.53
N GLU A 21 10.11 -4.48 15.69
CA GLU A 21 10.91 -5.70 15.77
C GLU A 21 10.11 -6.91 15.27
N ALA A 22 8.85 -7.07 15.69
CA ALA A 22 7.99 -8.15 15.23
C ALA A 22 7.71 -8.08 13.70
N ILE A 23 7.49 -6.88 13.15
CA ILE A 23 7.37 -6.67 11.70
C ILE A 23 8.65 -7.14 10.99
N ALA A 24 9.82 -6.74 11.48
CA ALA A 24 11.10 -7.11 10.88
C ALA A 24 11.33 -8.62 10.96
N GLN A 25 11.02 -9.26 12.09
CA GLN A 25 11.13 -10.70 12.27
C GLN A 25 10.23 -11.47 11.30
N ILE A 26 8.96 -11.07 11.14
CA ILE A 26 8.03 -11.72 10.20
C ILE A 26 8.53 -11.61 8.75
N LEU A 27 9.06 -10.44 8.36
CA LEU A 27 9.55 -10.24 6.99
C LEU A 27 10.92 -10.88 6.72
N ALA A 28 11.69 -11.16 7.77
CA ALA A 28 12.95 -11.89 7.70
C ALA A 28 12.75 -13.42 7.77
N ASP A 29 11.60 -13.89 8.25
CA ASP A 29 11.26 -15.31 8.23
C ASP A 29 11.26 -15.80 6.78
N SER A 30 12.11 -16.78 6.51
CA SER A 30 12.28 -17.40 5.21
C SER A 30 11.56 -18.75 5.09
N ASP A 31 11.01 -19.28 6.18
CA ASP A 31 10.42 -20.63 6.19
C ASP A 31 9.07 -20.67 5.48
N GLY A 32 9.13 -21.07 4.21
CA GLY A 32 7.95 -21.25 3.34
C GLY A 32 7.29 -19.94 2.89
N SER A 33 7.94 -18.80 3.11
CA SER A 33 7.46 -17.45 2.78
C SER A 33 8.33 -16.74 1.75
N LEU A 34 9.51 -17.27 1.38
CA LEU A 34 10.41 -16.62 0.43
C LEU A 34 9.91 -16.81 -1.01
N ALA A 35 9.74 -15.73 -1.76
CA ALA A 35 9.35 -15.76 -3.17
C ALA A 35 10.14 -14.73 -3.99
N LEU A 36 10.26 -14.98 -5.29
CA LEU A 36 10.76 -13.99 -6.24
C LEU A 36 9.71 -12.89 -6.40
N SER A 37 10.03 -11.69 -5.92
CA SER A 37 9.23 -10.47 -6.06
C SER A 37 9.71 -9.68 -7.27
N SER A 38 8.79 -9.00 -7.97
CA SER A 38 9.17 -8.04 -9.01
C SER A 38 9.73 -6.75 -8.42
N GLY A 39 9.39 -6.44 -7.17
CA GLY A 39 9.79 -5.23 -6.45
C GLY A 39 8.91 -4.01 -6.73
N ASP A 40 8.24 -3.98 -7.89
CA ASP A 40 7.26 -2.97 -8.27
C ASP A 40 6.12 -3.58 -9.13
N PRO A 41 5.17 -4.32 -8.53
CA PRO A 41 4.05 -4.94 -9.24
C PRO A 41 2.96 -3.91 -9.60
N SER A 42 3.36 -2.69 -9.98
CA SER A 42 2.46 -1.62 -10.36
C SER A 42 1.77 -1.91 -11.70
N ALA A 43 0.56 -1.40 -11.88
CA ALA A 43 -0.22 -1.64 -13.10
C ALA A 43 0.49 -1.16 -14.39
N VAL A 44 1.41 -0.19 -14.30
CA VAL A 44 2.19 0.29 -15.47
C VAL A 44 3.23 -0.73 -15.94
N ASN A 45 3.69 -1.59 -15.02
CA ASN A 45 4.63 -2.68 -15.28
C ASN A 45 3.90 -3.98 -15.70
N CYS A 46 2.58 -3.93 -15.84
CA CYS A 46 1.76 -5.03 -16.35
C CYS A 46 1.28 -4.70 -17.76
N LYS A 47 1.37 -5.65 -18.70
CA LYS A 47 0.74 -5.55 -20.02
C LYS A 47 -0.28 -6.65 -20.23
N ILE A 48 -1.43 -6.26 -20.78
CA ILE A 48 -2.52 -7.17 -21.13
C ILE A 48 -2.26 -7.74 -22.52
N PHE A 49 -2.30 -9.05 -22.62
CA PHE A 49 -2.27 -9.84 -23.86
C PHE A 49 -3.57 -10.65 -23.96
N PRO A 50 -3.94 -11.15 -25.14
CA PRO A 50 -5.06 -12.07 -25.26
C PRO A 50 -4.91 -13.26 -24.30
N GLY A 51 -5.79 -13.35 -23.30
CA GLY A 51 -5.81 -14.41 -22.29
C GLY A 51 -4.71 -14.35 -21.22
N ALA A 52 -3.90 -13.29 -21.14
CA ALA A 52 -2.84 -13.21 -20.14
C ALA A 52 -2.49 -11.78 -19.72
N VAL A 53 -1.95 -11.65 -18.51
CA VAL A 53 -1.21 -10.46 -18.07
C VAL A 53 0.26 -10.85 -17.93
N ARG A 54 1.15 -10.00 -18.43
CA ARG A 54 2.61 -10.19 -18.32
C ARG A 54 3.20 -9.07 -17.49
N PHE A 55 4.01 -9.43 -16.51
CA PHE A 55 4.83 -8.50 -15.74
C PHE A 55 6.10 -8.15 -16.53
N PHE A 56 6.51 -6.91 -16.42
CA PHE A 56 7.74 -6.35 -16.97
C PHE A 56 8.48 -5.61 -15.85
N ASP A 57 9.67 -5.14 -16.18
CA ASP A 57 10.46 -4.25 -15.33
C ASP A 57 10.83 -4.88 -13.97
N PHE A 58 11.77 -5.84 -14.03
CA PHE A 58 12.29 -6.59 -12.90
C PHE A 58 13.57 -5.94 -12.32
N GLU A 59 13.76 -4.63 -12.50
CA GLU A 59 14.98 -3.94 -12.04
C GLU A 59 15.14 -3.93 -10.51
N GLU A 60 14.02 -4.05 -9.78
CA GLU A 60 13.98 -4.18 -8.31
C GLU A 60 13.71 -5.63 -7.85
N ALA A 61 13.84 -6.62 -8.75
CA ALA A 61 13.49 -7.98 -8.45
C ALA A 61 14.50 -8.63 -7.50
N CYS A 62 13.99 -9.27 -6.43
CA CYS A 62 14.80 -10.10 -5.56
C CYS A 62 13.93 -11.09 -4.78
N PHE A 63 14.57 -12.05 -4.12
CA PHE A 63 13.89 -12.93 -3.18
C PHE A 63 13.60 -12.19 -1.88
N ARG A 64 12.32 -12.16 -1.48
CA ARG A 64 11.83 -11.55 -0.25
C ARG A 64 10.55 -12.23 0.22
N HIS A 65 9.99 -11.79 1.34
CA HIS A 65 8.72 -12.30 1.85
C HIS A 65 7.61 -12.20 0.78
N ALA A 66 6.87 -13.30 0.54
CA ALA A 66 5.94 -13.46 -0.58
C ALA A 66 4.82 -12.41 -0.61
N LEU A 67 4.45 -11.90 0.55
CA LEU A 67 3.41 -10.87 0.68
C LEU A 67 3.91 -9.43 0.47
N ALA A 68 5.22 -9.22 0.24
CA ALA A 68 5.78 -7.89 0.02
C ALA A 68 5.16 -7.19 -1.20
N ASP A 69 5.02 -7.92 -2.30
CA ASP A 69 4.37 -7.42 -3.53
C ASP A 69 2.85 -7.42 -3.40
N ALA A 70 2.28 -8.37 -2.65
CA ALA A 70 0.84 -8.52 -2.47
C ALA A 70 0.17 -7.31 -1.81
N THR A 71 0.94 -6.43 -1.16
CA THR A 71 0.43 -5.19 -0.57
C THR A 71 -0.27 -4.26 -1.57
N VAL A 72 0.04 -4.36 -2.88
CA VAL A 72 -0.68 -3.58 -3.91
C VAL A 72 -2.16 -3.92 -4.01
N LEU A 73 -2.57 -5.08 -3.49
CA LEU A 73 -3.97 -5.48 -3.38
C LEU A 73 -4.72 -4.65 -2.34
N ARG A 74 -4.00 -4.08 -1.35
CA ARG A 74 -4.55 -3.21 -0.29
C ARG A 74 -4.29 -1.72 -0.55
N PHE A 75 -3.24 -1.36 -1.29
CA PHE A 75 -3.03 -0.02 -1.84
C PHE A 75 -2.56 -0.08 -3.30
N LEU A 76 -3.44 0.20 -4.26
CA LEU A 76 -3.21 -0.04 -5.69
C LEU A 76 -2.01 0.69 -6.30
N SER A 77 -1.57 1.79 -5.67
CA SER A 77 -0.42 2.56 -6.14
C SER A 77 0.20 3.33 -4.98
N PRO A 78 1.23 2.79 -4.30
CA PRO A 78 1.90 3.46 -3.19
C PRO A 78 2.90 4.54 -3.63
N THR A 79 3.37 4.50 -4.89
CA THR A 79 4.59 5.23 -5.29
C THR A 79 4.48 6.07 -6.56
N GLY A 80 3.59 5.76 -7.52
CA GLY A 80 3.67 6.29 -8.89
C GLY A 80 2.37 6.88 -9.44
N ALA A 81 1.34 6.05 -9.59
CA ALA A 81 0.02 6.45 -10.12
C ALA A 81 -0.82 7.21 -9.07
N PRO A 82 -1.89 7.91 -9.50
CA PRO A 82 -2.85 8.53 -8.60
C PRO A 82 -3.39 7.56 -7.55
N PRO A 83 -3.65 8.03 -6.31
CA PRO A 83 -4.19 7.18 -5.27
C PRO A 83 -5.68 6.96 -5.53
N TRP A 84 -6.01 5.80 -6.09
CA TRP A 84 -7.39 5.34 -6.29
C TRP A 84 -7.74 4.24 -5.29
N ARG A 85 -9.03 4.06 -5.07
CA ARG A 85 -9.59 2.85 -4.44
C ARG A 85 -10.38 2.02 -5.45
N LEU A 86 -10.51 0.74 -5.17
CA LEU A 86 -11.47 -0.13 -5.85
C LEU A 86 -12.78 -0.17 -5.04
N PRO A 87 -13.89 -0.59 -5.67
CA PRO A 87 -15.03 -1.11 -4.91
C PRO A 87 -14.57 -2.26 -4.00
N GLN A 88 -15.17 -2.37 -2.82
CA GLN A 88 -14.69 -3.27 -1.76
C GLN A 88 -14.75 -4.74 -2.19
N GLU A 89 -15.85 -5.12 -2.85
CA GLU A 89 -16.09 -6.43 -3.42
C GLU A 89 -15.04 -6.83 -4.46
N ILE A 90 -14.59 -5.87 -5.28
CA ILE A 90 -13.53 -6.10 -6.27
C ILE A 90 -12.18 -6.30 -5.57
N ALA A 91 -11.86 -5.47 -4.58
CA ALA A 91 -10.62 -5.60 -3.81
C ALA A 91 -10.55 -6.95 -3.08
N LEU A 92 -11.66 -7.39 -2.44
CA LEU A 92 -11.75 -8.69 -1.77
C LEU A 92 -11.61 -9.85 -2.74
N SER A 93 -12.27 -9.79 -3.90
CA SER A 93 -12.17 -10.82 -4.93
C SER A 93 -10.75 -10.95 -5.48
N MET A 94 -10.08 -9.81 -5.72
CA MET A 94 -8.67 -9.79 -6.14
C MET A 94 -7.74 -10.40 -5.09
N GLU A 95 -7.88 -10.01 -3.82
CA GLU A 95 -7.06 -10.56 -2.74
C GLU A 95 -7.27 -12.07 -2.56
N MET A 96 -8.52 -12.54 -2.63
CA MET A 96 -8.85 -13.97 -2.56
C MET A 96 -8.27 -14.76 -3.73
N THR A 97 -8.36 -14.22 -4.96
CA THR A 97 -7.81 -14.86 -6.15
C THR A 97 -6.30 -14.98 -6.04
N TYR A 98 -5.62 -13.89 -5.68
CA TYR A 98 -4.17 -13.88 -5.46
C TYR A 98 -3.76 -14.91 -4.40
N ARG A 99 -4.47 -14.92 -3.27
CA ARG A 99 -4.18 -15.85 -2.16
C ARG A 99 -4.38 -17.31 -2.57
N THR A 100 -5.43 -17.61 -3.34
CA THR A 100 -5.71 -18.96 -3.85
C THR A 100 -4.57 -19.46 -4.73
N GLU A 101 -4.09 -18.63 -5.66
CA GLU A 101 -2.95 -18.97 -6.52
C GLU A 101 -1.66 -19.12 -5.71
N LEU A 102 -1.40 -18.21 -4.77
CA LEU A 102 -0.22 -18.27 -3.89
C LEU A 102 -0.22 -19.56 -3.04
N ALA A 103 -1.37 -20.00 -2.56
CA ALA A 103 -1.53 -21.20 -1.75
C ALA A 103 -1.13 -22.51 -2.46
N LEU A 104 -1.03 -22.50 -3.79
CA LEU A 104 -0.53 -23.65 -4.57
C LEU A 104 0.95 -23.95 -4.31
N ALA A 105 1.74 -22.93 -3.94
CA ALA A 105 3.19 -23.05 -3.78
C ALA A 105 3.74 -22.49 -2.46
N CYS A 106 2.91 -21.83 -1.65
CA CYS A 106 3.32 -21.12 -0.44
C CYS A 106 2.38 -21.45 0.73
N ALA A 107 2.84 -22.25 1.68
CA ALA A 107 2.05 -22.72 2.82
C ALA A 107 1.53 -21.56 3.70
N LEU A 108 2.25 -20.44 3.74
CA LEU A 108 1.81 -19.19 4.38
C LEU A 108 0.39 -18.78 3.93
N ALA A 109 0.05 -18.96 2.65
CA ALA A 109 -1.24 -18.54 2.12
C ALA A 109 -2.39 -19.50 2.47
N GLN A 110 -2.09 -20.71 2.93
CA GLN A 110 -3.10 -21.68 3.37
C GLN A 110 -3.57 -21.42 4.81
N ASP A 111 -2.77 -20.73 5.61
CA ASP A 111 -3.09 -20.39 7.00
C ASP A 111 -3.61 -18.94 7.08
N ASP A 112 -4.89 -18.79 7.44
CA ASP A 112 -5.55 -17.47 7.57
C ASP A 112 -4.80 -16.52 8.48
N ARG A 113 -4.35 -17.01 9.64
CA ARG A 113 -3.70 -16.18 10.64
C ARG A 113 -2.31 -15.76 10.16
N ARG A 114 -1.51 -16.70 9.64
CA ARG A 114 -0.18 -16.36 9.14
C ARG A 114 -0.26 -15.43 7.93
N TYR A 115 -1.22 -15.64 7.02
CA TYR A 115 -1.44 -14.76 5.88
C TYR A 115 -1.78 -13.33 6.33
N GLU A 116 -2.75 -13.16 7.24
CA GLU A 116 -3.14 -11.83 7.72
C GLU A 116 -2.00 -11.13 8.48
N GLN A 117 -1.28 -11.85 9.33
CA GLN A 117 -0.12 -11.30 10.05
C GLN A 117 1.01 -10.90 9.09
N GLY A 118 1.33 -11.76 8.11
CA GLY A 118 2.36 -11.48 7.11
C GLY A 118 1.98 -10.30 6.21
N MET A 119 0.71 -10.20 5.81
CA MET A 119 0.23 -9.07 5.04
C MET A 119 0.23 -7.77 5.87
N ALA A 120 -0.10 -7.86 7.16
CA ALA A 120 0.02 -6.73 8.07
C ALA A 120 1.47 -6.25 8.22
N ALA A 121 2.43 -7.18 8.35
CA ALA A 121 3.84 -6.83 8.41
C ALA A 121 4.32 -6.18 7.10
N ALA A 122 3.92 -6.71 5.95
CA ALA A 122 4.28 -6.18 4.64
C ALA A 122 3.72 -4.76 4.41
N VAL A 123 2.44 -4.53 4.74
CA VAL A 123 1.81 -3.21 4.66
C VAL A 123 2.47 -2.21 5.63
N ALA A 124 2.79 -2.64 6.85
CA ALA A 124 3.46 -1.79 7.84
C ALA A 124 4.87 -1.40 7.39
N ALA A 125 5.65 -2.34 6.85
CA ALA A 125 6.98 -2.06 6.31
C ALA A 125 6.92 -1.09 5.13
N TRP A 126 5.99 -1.29 4.19
CA TRP A 126 5.76 -0.31 3.12
C TRP A 126 5.40 1.06 3.67
N THR A 127 4.54 1.13 4.68
CA THR A 127 4.16 2.38 5.35
C THR A 127 5.38 3.09 5.94
N ILE A 128 6.29 2.36 6.59
CA ILE A 128 7.56 2.90 7.11
C ILE A 128 8.43 3.47 5.96
N VAL A 129 8.57 2.73 4.86
CA VAL A 129 9.32 3.19 3.67
C VAL A 129 8.74 4.50 3.12
N ARG A 130 7.40 4.62 3.10
CA ARG A 130 6.72 5.83 2.61
C ARG A 130 6.87 6.99 3.59
N LEU A 131 6.83 6.74 4.90
CA LEU A 131 7.05 7.73 5.94
C LEU A 131 8.48 8.29 5.97
N ALA A 132 9.47 7.55 5.47
CA ALA A 132 10.82 8.09 5.28
C ALA A 132 10.85 9.32 4.33
N ARG A 133 9.80 9.54 3.52
CA ARG A 133 9.66 10.71 2.65
C ARG A 133 8.99 11.92 3.31
N LEU A 134 8.45 11.76 4.52
CA LEU A 134 7.75 12.82 5.26
C LEU A 134 8.49 14.16 5.32
N PRO A 135 9.83 14.24 5.57
CA PRO A 135 10.54 15.53 5.59
C PRO A 135 10.50 16.30 4.27
N LYS A 136 10.22 15.62 3.15
CA LYS A 136 10.20 16.18 1.80
C LYS A 136 8.78 16.51 1.31
N MET A 137 7.75 16.33 2.14
CA MET A 137 6.36 16.49 1.73
C MET A 137 5.93 17.95 1.55
N ASP A 138 6.56 18.87 2.28
CA ASP A 138 6.34 20.32 2.10
C ASP A 138 7.26 20.92 1.01
N VAL A 139 8.15 20.12 0.41
CA VAL A 139 9.03 20.54 -0.68
C VAL A 139 8.42 20.18 -2.04
N GLY A 140 8.26 21.18 -2.90
CA GLY A 140 7.74 21.02 -4.26
C GLY A 140 6.21 20.88 -4.36
N PRO A 141 5.66 20.73 -5.57
CA PRO A 141 4.22 20.65 -5.77
C PRO A 141 3.64 19.38 -5.16
N ASP A 142 2.54 19.48 -4.42
CA ASP A 142 1.81 18.29 -3.92
C ASP A 142 1.28 17.44 -5.09
N ARG A 143 0.78 18.11 -6.13
CA ARG A 143 0.09 17.50 -7.25
C ARG A 143 0.96 17.38 -8.48
N ASN A 144 1.02 16.19 -9.06
CA ASN A 144 1.65 15.92 -10.36
C ASN A 144 0.63 15.24 -11.29
N ILE A 145 0.56 15.70 -12.54
CA ILE A 145 -0.28 15.07 -13.57
C ILE A 145 0.32 13.69 -13.89
N TRP A 146 -0.53 12.67 -13.92
CA TRP A 146 -0.14 11.34 -14.34
C TRP A 146 -0.27 11.24 -15.86
N LEU A 147 0.88 11.12 -16.54
CA LEU A 147 0.97 11.16 -18.00
C LEU A 147 0.93 9.76 -18.64
N ALA A 148 0.98 8.68 -17.86
CA ALA A 148 0.92 7.31 -18.37
C ALA A 148 -0.53 6.89 -18.70
N LEU A 149 -1.19 7.68 -19.55
CA LEU A 149 -2.57 7.47 -20.00
C LEU A 149 -2.61 6.64 -21.28
N PRO A 150 -3.62 5.77 -21.45
CA PRO A 150 -3.80 5.06 -22.71
C PRO A 150 -4.22 6.05 -23.82
N PRO A 151 -3.93 5.74 -25.11
CA PRO A 151 -4.21 6.66 -26.22
C PRO A 151 -5.69 7.07 -26.37
N ASP A 152 -6.61 6.23 -25.90
CA ASP A 152 -8.06 6.42 -25.96
C ASP A 152 -8.65 7.06 -24.68
N TRP A 153 -7.81 7.55 -23.78
CA TRP A 153 -8.26 8.22 -22.56
C TRP A 153 -9.07 9.49 -22.85
N SER A 154 -10.36 9.47 -22.51
CA SER A 154 -11.31 10.55 -22.81
C SER A 154 -11.59 11.48 -21.62
N GLN A 155 -11.11 11.13 -20.43
CA GLN A 155 -11.32 11.91 -19.20
C GLN A 155 -10.19 12.93 -19.00
N PRO A 156 -10.34 13.94 -18.12
CA PRO A 156 -9.21 14.77 -17.72
C PRO A 156 -8.06 13.93 -17.17
N ALA A 157 -6.82 14.34 -17.43
CA ALA A 157 -5.65 13.66 -16.90
C ALA A 157 -5.69 13.69 -15.36
N PRO A 158 -5.65 12.52 -14.70
CA PRO A 158 -5.73 12.46 -13.25
C PRO A 158 -4.43 13.00 -12.63
N ALA A 159 -4.57 13.66 -11.49
CA ALA A 159 -3.43 14.16 -10.73
C ALA A 159 -3.21 13.29 -9.49
N ARG A 160 -1.96 12.96 -9.22
CA ARG A 160 -1.53 12.35 -7.96
C ARG A 160 -1.27 13.44 -6.93
N SER A 161 -1.87 13.33 -5.74
CA SER A 161 -1.48 14.11 -4.55
C SER A 161 -0.58 13.26 -3.64
N ARG A 162 0.61 13.76 -3.33
CA ARG A 162 1.58 13.08 -2.45
C ARG A 162 1.08 13.01 -1.00
N LYS A 163 0.50 14.12 -0.53
CA LYS A 163 -0.04 14.24 0.83
C LYS A 163 -1.23 13.31 1.05
N ARG A 164 -2.20 13.31 0.14
CA ARG A 164 -3.37 12.42 0.20
C ARG A 164 -2.98 10.95 0.12
N GLN A 165 -2.02 10.61 -0.74
CA GLN A 165 -1.50 9.24 -0.85
C GLN A 165 -0.88 8.77 0.47
N LEU A 166 -0.11 9.62 1.15
CA LEU A 166 0.50 9.25 2.44
C LEU A 166 -0.55 9.02 3.53
N VAL A 167 -1.59 9.86 3.61
CA VAL A 167 -2.70 9.67 4.55
C VAL A 167 -3.42 8.35 4.26
N ALA A 168 -3.73 8.04 3.00
CA ALA A 168 -4.38 6.79 2.62
C ALA A 168 -3.52 5.55 2.95
N ILE A 169 -2.20 5.62 2.78
CA ILE A 169 -1.30 4.52 3.16
C ILE A 169 -1.37 4.27 4.68
N LEU A 170 -1.40 5.33 5.49
CA LEU A 170 -1.57 5.19 6.95
C LEU A 170 -2.92 4.56 7.31
N GLU A 171 -4.00 4.97 6.65
CA GLU A 171 -5.34 4.40 6.87
C GLU A 171 -5.41 2.91 6.49
N VAL A 172 -4.84 2.53 5.35
CA VAL A 172 -4.74 1.13 4.93
C VAL A 172 -3.90 0.33 5.93
N CYS A 173 -2.81 0.91 6.44
CA CYS A 173 -2.00 0.28 7.47
C CYS A 173 -2.83 0.01 8.73
N VAL A 174 -3.52 1.02 9.26
CA VAL A 174 -4.38 0.86 10.45
C VAL A 174 -5.44 -0.22 10.22
N ALA A 175 -6.18 -0.15 9.12
CA ALA A 175 -7.23 -1.13 8.83
C ALA A 175 -6.66 -2.56 8.72
N THR A 176 -5.51 -2.70 8.08
CA THR A 176 -4.82 -3.97 7.87
C THR A 176 -4.30 -4.58 9.18
N THR A 177 -3.62 -3.79 10.00
CA THR A 177 -3.04 -4.27 11.27
C THR A 177 -4.14 -4.62 12.27
N ARG A 178 -5.24 -3.83 12.31
CA ARG A 178 -6.42 -4.14 13.12
C ARG A 178 -7.14 -5.40 12.66
N ARG A 179 -7.30 -5.60 11.35
CA ARG A 179 -7.86 -6.85 10.80
C ARG A 179 -7.05 -8.08 11.23
N ALA A 180 -5.72 -7.96 11.25
CA ALA A 180 -4.83 -9.03 11.68
C ALA A 180 -4.67 -9.17 13.20
N ALA A 181 -5.30 -8.29 14.00
CA ALA A 181 -5.06 -8.16 15.44
C ALA A 181 -3.55 -8.13 15.79
N ALA A 182 -2.78 -7.32 15.04
CA ALA A 182 -1.33 -7.24 15.13
C ALA A 182 -0.84 -5.79 15.22
N PHE A 183 0.34 -5.58 15.81
CA PHE A 183 1.06 -4.31 15.84
C PHE A 183 0.25 -3.13 16.39
N ASP A 184 -0.41 -3.32 17.54
CA ASP A 184 -1.38 -2.37 18.09
C ASP A 184 -0.78 -0.99 18.39
N ALA A 185 0.45 -0.92 18.91
CA ALA A 185 1.09 0.35 19.23
C ALA A 185 1.46 1.11 17.95
N PHE A 186 1.96 0.40 16.93
CA PHE A 186 2.25 0.96 15.61
C PHE A 186 0.97 1.45 14.92
N ALA A 187 -0.10 0.65 14.94
CA ALA A 187 -1.40 1.00 14.39
C ALA A 187 -1.97 2.28 15.06
N ALA A 188 -1.98 2.32 16.40
CA ALA A 188 -2.44 3.48 17.14
C ALA A 188 -1.60 4.72 16.85
N TRP A 189 -0.30 4.57 16.61
CA TRP A 189 0.54 5.68 16.21
C TRP A 189 0.26 6.16 14.78
N CYS A 190 0.10 5.25 13.82
CA CYS A 190 -0.30 5.58 12.44
C CYS A 190 -1.64 6.33 12.39
N GLU A 191 -2.61 5.95 13.22
CA GLU A 191 -3.91 6.62 13.35
C GLU A 191 -3.75 8.08 13.82
N ARG A 192 -3.03 8.29 14.94
CA ARG A 192 -2.75 9.66 15.43
C ARG A 192 -1.99 10.49 14.41
N LEU A 193 -1.05 9.88 13.69
CA LEU A 193 -0.28 10.55 12.66
C LEU A 193 -1.17 10.94 11.47
N ALA A 194 -2.05 10.06 11.01
CA ALA A 194 -3.01 10.36 9.94
C ALA A 194 -3.91 11.54 10.33
N ASP A 195 -4.44 11.56 11.56
CA ASP A 195 -5.25 12.67 12.07
C ASP A 195 -4.48 14.00 12.10
N ALA A 196 -3.23 13.99 12.56
CA ALA A 196 -2.38 15.17 12.58
C ALA A 196 -2.08 15.67 11.14
N LEU A 197 -1.84 14.75 10.20
CA LEU A 197 -1.59 15.09 8.80
C LEU A 197 -2.84 15.63 8.10
N ARG A 198 -4.03 15.08 8.36
CA ARG A 198 -5.29 15.64 7.81
C ARG A 198 -5.56 17.06 8.32
N LYS A 199 -5.21 17.36 9.58
CA LYS A 199 -5.27 18.72 10.14
C LYS A 199 -4.26 19.66 9.48
N ARG A 200 -3.03 19.18 9.23
CA ARG A 200 -1.95 19.96 8.58
C ARG A 200 -2.21 20.19 7.10
N TRP A 201 -2.79 19.21 6.41
CA TRP A 201 -3.03 19.20 4.97
C TRP A 201 -4.50 18.88 4.69
N PRO A 202 -5.41 19.88 4.78
CA PRO A 202 -6.82 19.68 4.50
C PRO A 202 -7.09 19.08 3.11
N GLU A 203 -6.24 19.36 2.12
CA GLU A 203 -6.30 18.79 0.78
C GLU A 203 -6.05 17.26 0.74
N GLY A 204 -5.42 16.72 1.78
CA GLY A 204 -5.14 15.30 1.96
C GLY A 204 -6.24 14.54 2.72
N ALA A 205 -7.27 15.23 3.22
CA ALA A 205 -8.30 14.65 4.10
C ALA A 205 -9.48 13.99 3.36
N GLY A 206 -9.60 14.16 2.04
CA GLY A 206 -10.72 13.60 1.26
C GLY A 206 -10.55 12.11 0.93
N GLU A 207 -11.65 11.36 0.96
CA GLU A 207 -11.72 9.94 0.59
C GLU A 207 -11.20 9.72 -0.84
N LEU A 208 -10.28 8.77 -1.06
CA LEU A 208 -9.74 8.51 -2.39
C LEU A 208 -10.84 8.26 -3.44
N PRO A 209 -10.70 8.81 -4.66
CA PRO A 209 -11.65 8.51 -5.73
C PRO A 209 -11.60 7.04 -6.12
N LEU A 210 -12.73 6.52 -6.59
CA LEU A 210 -12.78 5.23 -7.26
C LEU A 210 -11.87 5.24 -8.50
N TYR A 211 -11.30 4.09 -8.80
CA TYR A 211 -10.55 3.89 -10.04
C TYR A 211 -11.47 4.17 -11.24
N PRO A 212 -11.01 4.87 -12.30
CA PRO A 212 -11.91 5.46 -13.30
C PRO A 212 -12.81 4.46 -14.05
N ALA A 213 -12.41 3.20 -14.19
CA ALA A 213 -13.25 2.16 -14.77
C ALA A 213 -14.56 1.91 -13.99
N PHE A 214 -14.62 2.30 -12.71
CA PHE A 214 -15.77 2.12 -11.82
C PHE A 214 -16.56 3.41 -11.57
N LEU A 215 -16.25 4.52 -12.26
CA LEU A 215 -16.99 5.79 -12.10
C LEU A 215 -18.31 5.85 -12.88
N ASN A 216 -18.53 4.93 -13.83
CA ASN A 216 -19.69 4.93 -14.74
C ASN A 216 -20.65 3.75 -14.54
N GLU A 217 -20.50 2.96 -13.47
CA GLU A 217 -21.52 1.99 -13.11
C GLU A 217 -22.71 2.74 -12.54
N LYS A 218 -23.69 3.02 -13.41
CA LYS A 218 -25.07 3.15 -12.94
C LYS A 218 -25.34 1.88 -12.13
N SER A 219 -25.66 2.06 -10.85
CA SER A 219 -26.16 1.00 -9.98
C SER A 219 -27.15 0.15 -10.77
N VAL A 220 -26.80 -1.10 -11.02
CA VAL A 220 -27.73 -2.13 -11.50
C VAL A 220 -28.51 -2.64 -10.31
#